data_AF-A0A8D0ZPW7-F1
#
_entry.id   AF-A0A8D0ZPW7-F1
#
_cell.length_a   1.000
_cell.length_b   1.000
_cell.length_c   1.000
_cell.angle_alpha   90.00
_cell.angle_beta   90.00
_cell.angle_gamma   90.00
#
_symmetry.space_group_name_H-M   'P 1'
#
loop_
_entity.id
_entity.type
_entity.pdbx_description
1 polymer ?
#
loop_
_entity_poly.entity_id
_entity_poly.type
_entity_poly.pdbx_seq_one_letter_code
_entity_poly.pdbx_strand_id
1 'polypeptide(L)'
;MGGSASSQLDEGKCAYIRGKTEAVIKNFSPYYSRQYSVAFCNHVRSEVEQQRDSTSQFLKTKPPLEPGTILYEAELSQFAEDIKKWKERYVVVKNDFAVESYENKEAYQKGAPPKCRILPAGAKVLTSEDEYNLLSDRHFPDPIATSEKENTQPFVALPKEFPVYLWQPFLRHSYFCFQEAAEQKKFSALLTDCIRHLNHDYTKQMTFEAQAFLEAVQFFRQEKGHYGSWEMTTGDEIQVTSAQNFGSCSLSGQTNKQKVTRMEDGVRKAIPLIV
;
A
#
# COMPACT_ATOMS: atom_id res chain seq x y z
N MET A 1 -33.87 -9.48 14.05
CA MET A 1 -34.14 -8.42 13.05
C MET A 1 -32.81 -7.76 12.71
N GLY A 2 -32.40 -7.87 11.45
CA GLY A 2 -31.08 -7.46 10.98
C GLY A 2 -30.98 -5.95 10.80
N GLY A 3 -29.98 -5.35 11.42
CA GLY A 3 -29.50 -4.01 11.08
C GLY A 3 -28.26 -4.14 10.22
N SER A 4 -28.45 -4.21 8.89
CA SER A 4 -27.37 -3.92 7.96
C SER A 4 -26.91 -2.49 8.23
N ALA A 5 -25.65 -2.32 8.62
CA ALA A 5 -25.04 -1.00 8.65
C ALA A 5 -25.13 -0.41 7.24
N SER A 6 -25.98 0.61 7.07
CA SER A 6 -26.03 1.44 5.87
C SER A 6 -24.59 1.82 5.50
N SER A 7 -24.15 1.48 4.29
CA SER A 7 -22.80 1.83 3.85
C SER A 7 -22.62 3.34 3.96
N GLN A 8 -21.61 3.80 4.70
CA GLN A 8 -21.37 5.22 4.98
C GLN A 8 -21.01 6.05 3.72
N LEU A 9 -20.77 5.34 2.60
CA LEU A 9 -20.65 5.84 1.25
C LEU A 9 -21.95 5.55 0.50
N ASP A 10 -22.83 6.54 0.48
CA ASP A 10 -23.98 6.59 -0.42
C ASP A 10 -23.52 6.97 -1.84
N GLU A 11 -24.42 6.80 -2.81
CA GLU A 11 -24.13 7.06 -4.22
C GLU A 11 -23.74 8.53 -4.48
N GLY A 12 -24.31 9.47 -3.73
CA GLY A 12 -23.97 10.90 -3.80
C GLY A 12 -22.53 11.18 -3.36
N LYS A 13 -22.06 10.57 -2.26
CA LYS A 13 -20.67 10.66 -1.82
C LYS A 13 -19.72 9.98 -2.79
N CYS A 14 -20.09 8.82 -3.35
CA CYS A 14 -19.29 8.16 -4.39
C CYS A 14 -19.14 9.05 -5.63
N ALA A 15 -20.23 9.67 -6.09
CA ALA A 15 -20.19 10.62 -7.20
C ALA A 15 -19.34 11.86 -6.89
N TYR A 16 -19.42 12.38 -5.67
CA TYR A 16 -18.60 13.51 -5.23
C TYR A 16 -17.10 13.16 -5.19
N ILE A 17 -16.73 12.02 -4.61
CA ILE A 17 -15.34 11.54 -4.58
C ILE A 17 -14.82 11.35 -6.01
N ARG A 18 -15.61 10.71 -6.88
CA ARG A 18 -15.27 10.54 -8.30
C ARG A 18 -15.01 11.89 -8.98
N GLY A 19 -15.92 12.86 -8.83
CA GLY A 19 -15.75 14.18 -9.42
C GLY A 19 -14.50 14.92 -8.91
N LYS A 20 -14.16 14.75 -7.63
CA LYS A 20 -12.90 15.28 -7.07
C LYS A 20 -11.67 14.61 -7.67
N THR A 21 -11.68 13.28 -7.77
CA THR A 21 -10.61 12.49 -8.39
C THR A 21 -10.42 12.88 -9.87
N GLU A 22 -11.50 12.96 -10.64
CA GLU A 22 -11.48 13.39 -12.05
C GLU A 22 -10.90 14.80 -12.19
N ALA A 23 -11.28 15.74 -11.30
CA ALA A 23 -10.72 17.09 -11.31
C ALA A 23 -9.22 17.11 -11.00
N VAL A 24 -8.75 16.30 -10.03
CA VAL A 24 -7.32 16.20 -9.73
C VAL A 24 -6.56 15.61 -10.92
N ILE A 25 -7.06 14.53 -11.52
CA ILE A 25 -6.45 13.93 -12.72
C ILE A 25 -6.39 14.95 -13.85
N LYS A 26 -7.50 15.65 -14.14
CA LYS A 26 -7.55 16.69 -15.19
C LYS A 26 -6.55 17.83 -14.95
N ASN A 27 -6.34 18.22 -13.70
CA ASN A 27 -5.36 19.25 -13.33
C ASN A 27 -3.92 18.71 -13.36
N PHE A 28 -3.73 17.41 -13.15
CA PHE A 28 -2.43 16.73 -13.21
C PHE A 28 -1.99 16.45 -14.66
N SER A 29 -2.92 16.11 -15.57
CA SER A 29 -2.61 15.72 -16.95
C SER A 29 -1.70 16.68 -17.73
N PRO A 30 -1.84 18.02 -17.62
CA PRO A 30 -0.94 18.96 -18.29
C PRO A 30 0.51 18.85 -17.79
N TYR A 31 0.70 18.61 -16.49
CA TYR A 31 2.04 18.38 -15.92
C TYR A 31 2.65 17.12 -16.49
N TYR A 32 1.90 16.02 -16.50
CA TYR A 32 2.36 14.75 -17.05
C TYR A 32 2.71 14.87 -18.54
N SER A 33 1.83 15.45 -19.37
CA SER A 33 2.06 15.62 -20.80
C SER A 33 3.33 16.45 -21.11
N ARG A 34 3.57 17.50 -20.33
CA ARG A 34 4.79 18.32 -20.45
C ARG A 34 6.04 17.52 -20.07
N GLN A 35 6.03 16.83 -18.93
CA GLN A 35 7.19 16.05 -18.49
C GLN A 35 7.43 14.83 -19.37
N TYR A 36 6.38 14.22 -19.91
CA TYR A 36 6.49 13.13 -20.88
C TYR A 36 7.31 13.57 -22.09
N SER A 37 7.00 14.75 -22.65
CA SER A 37 7.71 15.31 -23.80
C SER A 37 9.19 15.56 -23.46
N VAL A 38 9.49 16.08 -22.26
CA VAL A 38 10.86 16.34 -21.80
C VAL A 38 11.64 15.04 -21.59
N ALA A 39 11.07 14.09 -20.85
CA ALA A 39 11.69 12.81 -20.55
C ALA A 39 11.92 11.99 -21.83
N PHE A 40 10.96 11.99 -22.76
CA PHE A 40 11.12 11.34 -24.06
C PHE A 40 12.27 11.95 -24.87
N CYS A 41 12.33 13.29 -24.99
CA CYS A 41 13.43 13.95 -25.68
C CYS A 41 14.80 13.64 -25.03
N ASN A 42 14.86 13.63 -23.70
CA ASN A 42 16.07 13.28 -22.96
C ASN A 42 16.47 11.81 -23.18
N HIS A 43 15.50 10.90 -23.22
CA HIS A 43 15.72 9.49 -23.52
C HIS A 43 16.31 9.30 -24.93
N VAL A 44 15.65 9.85 -25.96
CA VAL A 44 16.15 9.80 -27.35
C VAL A 44 17.55 10.41 -27.44
N ARG A 45 17.79 11.55 -26.77
CA ARG A 45 19.10 12.17 -26.71
C ARG A 45 20.16 11.25 -26.09
N SER A 46 19.86 10.61 -24.96
CA SER A 46 20.77 9.69 -24.26
C SER A 46 21.14 8.49 -25.14
N GLU A 47 20.15 7.92 -25.85
CA GLU A 47 20.35 6.83 -26.80
C GLU A 47 21.23 7.23 -27.98
N VAL A 48 20.99 8.41 -28.57
CA VAL A 48 21.74 8.93 -29.73
C VAL A 48 23.16 9.34 -29.35
N GLU A 49 23.35 10.01 -28.21
CA GLU A 49 24.67 10.46 -27.74
C GLU A 49 25.52 9.32 -27.16
N GLN A 50 24.98 8.09 -27.06
CA GLN A 50 25.60 6.96 -26.36
C GLN A 50 26.19 7.40 -25.02
N GLN A 51 25.42 8.15 -24.22
CA GLN A 51 25.77 8.36 -22.81
C GLN A 51 25.66 7.01 -22.11
N ARG A 52 26.71 6.19 -22.25
CA ARG A 52 26.86 4.94 -21.54
C ARG A 52 27.03 5.35 -20.10
N ASP A 53 25.97 5.18 -19.32
CA ASP A 53 26.10 5.03 -17.87
C ASP A 53 27.32 4.15 -17.61
N SER A 54 28.19 4.60 -16.71
CA SER A 54 29.47 3.96 -16.44
C SER A 54 29.25 2.45 -16.30
N THR A 55 29.79 1.68 -17.26
CA THR A 55 29.56 0.25 -17.32
C THR A 55 30.00 -0.35 -15.99
N SER A 56 29.05 -0.88 -15.22
CA SER A 56 29.35 -1.46 -13.91
C SER A 56 30.47 -2.48 -14.04
N GLN A 57 31.53 -2.33 -13.23
CA GLN A 57 32.63 -3.28 -13.16
C GLN A 57 32.22 -4.58 -12.44
N PHE A 58 31.04 -4.59 -11.82
CA PHE A 58 30.44 -5.80 -11.27
C PHE A 58 29.74 -6.59 -12.37
N LEU A 59 29.91 -7.90 -12.35
CA LEU A 59 29.13 -8.81 -13.18
C LEU A 59 27.65 -8.52 -12.98
N LYS A 60 26.91 -8.34 -14.09
CA LYS A 60 25.46 -8.16 -14.05
C LYS A 60 24.84 -9.33 -13.26
N THR A 61 23.85 -8.97 -12.46
CA THR A 61 23.22 -9.75 -11.39
C THR A 61 22.88 -11.19 -11.81
N LYS A 62 22.78 -12.08 -10.81
CA LYS A 62 22.20 -13.43 -10.96
C LYS A 62 20.91 -13.38 -11.82
N PRO A 63 20.67 -14.38 -12.68
CA PRO A 63 19.47 -14.42 -13.49
C PRO A 63 18.22 -14.24 -12.61
N PRO A 64 17.17 -13.56 -13.11
CA PRO A 64 15.90 -13.44 -12.39
C PRO A 64 15.44 -14.83 -11.94
N LEU A 65 14.96 -14.93 -10.69
CA LEU A 65 14.45 -16.20 -10.19
C LEU A 65 13.26 -16.63 -11.06
N GLU A 66 13.13 -17.95 -11.27
CA GLU A 66 12.02 -18.53 -12.04
C GLU A 66 10.67 -18.02 -11.49
N PRO A 67 9.76 -17.53 -12.37
CA PRO A 67 8.43 -17.07 -11.98
C PRO A 67 7.71 -18.07 -11.07
N GLY A 68 7.25 -17.60 -9.91
CA GLY A 68 6.56 -18.44 -8.93
C GLY A 68 7.48 -19.15 -7.94
N THR A 69 8.79 -18.86 -7.93
CA THR A 69 9.68 -19.33 -6.86
C THR A 69 9.18 -18.84 -5.51
N ILE A 70 8.99 -19.77 -4.57
CA ILE A 70 8.53 -19.47 -3.21
C ILE A 70 9.71 -18.95 -2.39
N LEU A 71 9.61 -17.72 -1.89
CA LEU A 71 10.57 -17.12 -0.97
C LEU A 71 10.25 -17.49 0.48
N TYR A 72 8.97 -17.68 0.79
CA TYR A 72 8.49 -18.05 2.12
C TYR A 72 7.15 -18.76 2.04
N GLU A 73 6.94 -19.75 2.90
CA GLU A 73 5.66 -20.39 3.13
C GLU A 73 5.48 -20.73 4.62
N ALA A 74 4.28 -20.54 5.15
CA ALA A 74 3.94 -20.92 6.52
C ALA A 74 2.42 -21.06 6.73
N GLU A 75 2.03 -21.89 7.69
CA GLU A 75 0.67 -21.89 8.26
C GLU A 75 0.65 -20.94 9.46
N LEU A 76 -0.23 -19.93 9.39
CA LEU A 76 -0.33 -18.91 10.43
C LEU A 76 -1.77 -18.40 10.56
N SER A 77 -2.05 -17.71 11.66
CA SER A 77 -3.36 -17.11 11.86
C SER A 77 -3.42 -15.74 11.19
N GLN A 78 -4.35 -15.56 10.25
CA GLN A 78 -4.64 -14.29 9.61
C GLN A 78 -6.04 -13.81 10.01
N PHE A 79 -6.19 -12.52 10.32
CA PHE A 79 -7.50 -11.94 10.55
C PHE A 79 -8.27 -11.76 9.24
N ALA A 80 -9.41 -12.43 9.13
CA ALA A 80 -10.33 -12.31 8.00
C ALA A 80 -11.34 -11.20 8.31
N GLU A 81 -11.06 -10.00 7.79
CA GLU A 81 -11.82 -8.78 8.06
C GLU A 81 -13.28 -8.85 7.59
N ASP A 82 -13.53 -9.57 6.48
CA ASP A 82 -14.84 -9.80 5.87
C ASP A 82 -15.84 -10.47 6.83
N ILE A 83 -15.33 -11.36 7.69
CA ILE A 83 -16.12 -12.10 8.67
C ILE A 83 -15.73 -11.74 10.12
N LYS A 84 -14.82 -10.78 10.30
CA LYS A 84 -14.25 -10.33 11.58
C LYS A 84 -13.78 -11.48 12.49
N LYS A 85 -13.08 -12.46 11.91
CA LYS A 85 -12.61 -13.65 12.63
C LYS A 85 -11.18 -14.02 12.25
N TRP A 86 -10.44 -14.55 13.20
CA TRP A 86 -9.15 -15.19 12.95
C TRP A 86 -9.36 -16.54 12.26
N LYS A 87 -8.56 -16.80 11.23
CA LYS A 87 -8.53 -18.07 10.52
C LYS A 87 -7.09 -18.52 10.34
N GLU A 88 -6.86 -19.82 10.51
CA GLU A 88 -5.60 -20.41 10.06
C GLU A 88 -5.58 -20.40 8.53
N ARG A 89 -4.47 -19.95 7.96
CA ARG A 89 -4.27 -19.83 6.52
C ARG A 89 -2.86 -20.23 6.17
N TYR A 90 -2.72 -20.80 4.98
CA TYR A 90 -1.44 -21.05 4.37
C TYR A 90 -1.00 -19.80 3.61
N VAL A 91 0.04 -19.13 4.10
CA VAL A 91 0.58 -17.91 3.51
C VAL A 91 1.84 -18.23 2.72
N VAL A 92 1.89 -17.72 1.49
CA VAL A 92 3.00 -17.90 0.56
C VAL A 92 3.46 -16.52 0.08
N VAL A 93 4.77 -16.30 0.05
CA VAL A 93 5.39 -15.15 -0.60
C VAL A 93 6.23 -15.66 -1.75
N LYS A 94 5.93 -15.19 -2.96
CA LYS A 94 6.62 -15.58 -4.20
C LYS A 94 7.67 -14.54 -4.59
N ASN A 95 8.41 -14.81 -5.67
CA ASN A 95 9.43 -13.93 -6.22
C ASN A 95 8.91 -12.61 -6.80
N ASP A 96 7.58 -12.47 -6.96
CA ASP A 96 6.91 -11.19 -7.24
C ASP A 96 6.65 -10.35 -5.97
N PHE A 97 7.15 -10.82 -4.82
CA PHE A 97 6.99 -10.22 -3.49
C PHE A 97 5.53 -10.02 -3.06
N ALA A 98 4.57 -10.66 -3.74
CA ALA A 98 3.18 -10.67 -3.34
C ALA A 98 2.98 -11.64 -2.16
N VAL A 99 2.24 -11.19 -1.15
CA VAL A 99 1.80 -12.02 -0.03
C VAL A 99 0.45 -12.63 -0.38
N GLU A 100 0.41 -13.94 -0.58
CA GLU A 100 -0.79 -14.69 -0.93
C GLU A 100 -1.24 -15.57 0.22
N SER A 101 -2.53 -15.54 0.52
CA SER A 101 -3.15 -16.36 1.56
C SER A 101 -4.11 -17.37 0.98
N TYR A 102 -3.97 -18.63 1.37
CA TYR A 102 -4.80 -19.75 0.96
C TYR A 102 -5.51 -20.36 2.17
N GLU A 103 -6.52 -21.17 1.91
CA GLU A 103 -7.27 -21.86 2.96
C GLU A 103 -6.41 -22.86 3.72
N ASN A 104 -5.59 -23.62 3.00
CA ASN A 104 -4.62 -24.58 3.51
C ASN A 104 -3.59 -24.90 2.41
N LYS A 105 -2.58 -25.70 2.76
CA LYS A 105 -1.51 -26.10 1.83
C LYS A 105 -2.04 -26.92 0.66
N GLU A 106 -3.05 -27.76 0.86
CA GLU A 106 -3.62 -28.61 -0.18
C GLU A 106 -4.35 -27.78 -1.24
N ALA A 107 -5.07 -26.72 -0.83
CA ALA A 107 -5.71 -25.80 -1.76
C ALA A 107 -4.68 -25.09 -2.64
N TYR A 108 -3.55 -24.68 -2.05
CA TYR A 108 -2.43 -24.10 -2.81
C TYR A 108 -1.88 -25.09 -3.85
N GLN A 109 -1.57 -26.33 -3.42
CA GLN A 109 -1.01 -27.35 -4.30
C GLN A 109 -1.96 -27.77 -5.44
N LYS A 110 -3.27 -27.68 -5.21
CA LYS A 110 -4.30 -27.93 -6.23
C LYS A 110 -4.53 -26.75 -7.18
N GLY A 111 -3.80 -25.64 -7.00
CA GLY A 111 -3.94 -24.44 -7.84
C GLY A 111 -5.22 -23.64 -7.57
N ALA A 112 -5.78 -23.73 -6.36
CA ALA A 112 -6.92 -22.91 -5.99
C ALA A 112 -6.55 -21.41 -6.01
N PRO A 113 -7.48 -20.50 -6.31
CA PRO A 113 -7.20 -19.07 -6.24
C PRO A 113 -6.93 -18.63 -4.79
N PRO A 114 -6.02 -17.68 -4.56
CA PRO A 114 -5.76 -17.15 -3.24
C PRO A 114 -7.01 -16.45 -2.66
N LYS A 115 -7.22 -16.59 -1.36
CA LYS A 115 -8.27 -15.86 -0.62
C LYS A 115 -7.92 -14.38 -0.49
N CYS A 116 -6.63 -14.07 -0.42
CA CYS A 116 -6.10 -12.71 -0.36
C CYS A 116 -4.76 -12.67 -1.09
N ARG A 117 -4.51 -11.61 -1.85
CA ARG A 117 -3.21 -11.32 -2.47
C ARG A 117 -2.90 -9.86 -2.19
N ILE A 118 -1.79 -9.60 -1.51
CA ILE A 118 -1.38 -8.28 -1.04
C ILE A 118 -0.03 -7.94 -1.64
N LEU A 119 0.09 -6.74 -2.22
CA LEU A 119 1.37 -6.16 -2.60
C LEU A 119 1.75 -5.15 -1.51
N PRO A 120 2.75 -5.44 -0.66
CA PRO A 120 3.13 -4.57 0.45
C PRO A 120 3.97 -3.35 -0.03
N ALA A 121 3.59 -2.70 -1.14
CA ALA A 121 4.23 -1.44 -1.55
C ALA A 121 3.75 -0.28 -0.65
N GLY A 122 4.67 0.60 -0.25
CA GLY A 122 4.38 1.74 0.64
C GLY A 122 3.89 1.36 2.05
N ALA A 123 3.94 0.08 2.42
CA ALA A 123 3.44 -0.43 3.69
C ALA A 123 4.45 -0.26 4.83
N LYS A 124 3.98 -0.35 6.07
CA LYS A 124 4.81 -0.42 7.28
C LYS A 124 4.51 -1.70 8.06
N VAL A 125 5.55 -2.39 8.49
CA VAL A 125 5.45 -3.58 9.34
C VAL A 125 5.55 -3.15 10.79
N LEU A 126 4.56 -3.52 11.61
CA LEU A 126 4.52 -3.21 13.03
C LEU A 126 4.31 -4.51 13.80
N THR A 127 4.94 -4.63 14.97
CA THR A 127 4.90 -5.86 15.79
C THR A 127 4.18 -5.68 17.12
N SER A 128 3.78 -4.45 17.45
CA SER A 128 3.01 -4.12 18.64
C SER A 128 1.76 -3.32 18.29
N GLU A 129 0.73 -3.45 19.12
CA GLU A 129 -0.50 -2.68 18.96
C GLU A 129 -0.28 -1.19 19.25
N ASP A 130 0.60 -0.86 20.21
CA ASP A 130 0.94 0.52 20.55
C ASP A 130 1.57 1.26 19.36
N GLU A 131 2.49 0.61 18.63
CA GLU A 131 3.06 1.16 17.39
C GLU A 131 2.01 1.39 16.32
N TYR A 132 1.07 0.45 16.17
CA TYR A 132 -0.04 0.56 15.23
C TYR A 132 -0.97 1.73 15.54
N ASN A 133 -1.34 1.89 16.81
CA ASN A 133 -2.19 2.98 17.26
C ASN A 133 -1.49 4.32 17.08
N LEU A 134 -0.22 4.44 17.49
CA LEU A 134 0.57 5.66 17.34
C LEU A 134 0.71 6.07 15.86
N LEU A 135 0.96 5.11 14.97
CA LEU A 135 1.07 5.38 13.54
C LEU A 135 -0.29 5.82 12.96
N SER A 136 -1.37 5.14 13.36
CA SER A 136 -2.73 5.47 12.93
C SER A 136 -3.13 6.87 13.37
N ASP A 137 -2.84 7.26 14.61
CA ASP A 137 -3.13 8.59 15.16
C ASP A 137 -2.37 9.69 14.40
N ARG A 138 -1.12 9.43 14.00
CA ARG A 138 -0.31 10.39 13.23
C ARG A 138 -0.86 10.61 11.82
N HIS A 139 -1.32 9.55 11.17
CA HIS A 139 -1.84 9.63 9.80
C HIS A 139 -3.30 10.08 9.74
N PHE A 140 -4.07 9.89 10.81
CA PHE A 140 -5.47 10.27 10.91
C PHE A 140 -5.76 11.13 12.15
N PRO A 141 -5.07 12.26 12.37
CA PRO A 141 -5.22 13.03 13.60
C PRO A 141 -6.68 13.44 13.81
N ASP A 142 -7.20 13.22 15.01
CA ASP A 142 -8.53 13.66 15.40
C ASP A 142 -8.51 15.16 15.70
N PRO A 143 -9.24 16.01 14.94
CA PRO A 143 -9.22 17.46 15.17
C PRO A 143 -9.93 17.91 16.46
N ILE A 144 -10.54 16.98 17.22
CA ILE A 144 -11.35 17.28 18.41
C ILE A 144 -10.81 16.58 19.68
N ALA A 145 -9.80 15.71 19.57
CA ALA A 145 -9.30 14.98 20.74
C ALA A 145 -8.36 15.86 21.58
N THR A 146 -8.92 16.56 22.57
CA THR A 146 -8.19 16.91 23.79
C THR A 146 -7.62 15.63 24.41
N SER A 147 -6.39 15.73 24.91
CA SER A 147 -5.51 14.66 25.37
C SER A 147 -6.04 13.86 26.58
N GLU A 148 -7.17 13.18 26.43
CA GLU A 148 -7.64 12.22 27.43
C GLU A 148 -7.57 10.82 26.84
N LYS A 149 -6.80 9.97 27.53
CA LYS A 149 -6.57 8.55 27.21
C LYS A 149 -7.91 7.80 27.26
N GLU A 150 -8.66 7.85 26.18
CA GLU A 150 -9.93 7.15 26.07
C GLU A 150 -9.65 5.65 25.81
N ASN A 151 -9.68 4.89 26.90
CA ASN A 151 -9.73 3.43 27.02
C ASN A 151 -9.57 2.66 25.68
N THR A 152 -8.32 2.36 25.34
CA THR A 152 -7.89 1.61 24.14
C THR A 152 -8.28 0.14 24.29
N GLN A 153 -9.56 -0.19 24.13
CA GLN A 153 -9.94 -1.58 23.85
C GLN A 153 -9.36 -1.98 22.49
N PRO A 154 -8.68 -3.14 22.39
CA PRO A 154 -8.08 -3.61 21.15
C PRO A 154 -9.12 -3.78 20.05
N PHE A 155 -8.80 -3.25 18.86
CA PHE A 155 -9.68 -3.30 17.68
C PHE A 155 -10.01 -4.75 17.28
N VAL A 156 -9.07 -5.66 17.54
CA VAL A 156 -9.20 -7.09 17.33
C VAL A 156 -8.58 -7.80 18.53
N ALA A 157 -9.37 -8.65 19.22
CA ALA A 157 -8.81 -9.52 20.25
C ALA A 157 -7.78 -10.47 19.61
N LEU A 158 -6.55 -10.43 20.11
CA LEU A 158 -5.46 -11.24 19.59
C LEU A 158 -5.61 -12.71 20.05
N PRO A 159 -5.52 -13.69 19.14
CA PRO A 159 -5.64 -15.11 19.48
C PRO A 159 -4.31 -15.68 20.00
N LYS A 160 -3.18 -15.03 19.72
CA LYS A 160 -1.82 -15.44 20.12
C LYS A 160 -0.99 -14.21 20.52
N GLU A 161 0.16 -14.43 21.15
CA GLU A 161 0.98 -13.39 21.78
C GLU A 161 1.82 -12.54 20.80
N PHE A 162 2.08 -13.04 19.59
CA PHE A 162 3.04 -12.40 18.66
C PHE A 162 2.35 -11.90 17.37
N PRO A 163 1.74 -10.70 17.38
CA PRO A 163 1.08 -10.14 16.20
C PRO A 163 2.06 -9.51 15.20
N VAL A 164 1.68 -9.48 13.93
CA VAL A 164 2.34 -8.67 12.89
C VAL A 164 1.24 -7.91 12.14
N TYR A 165 1.38 -6.59 12.12
CA TYR A 165 0.49 -5.67 11.43
C TYR A 165 1.17 -5.16 10.18
N LEU A 166 0.53 -5.35 9.04
CA LEU A 166 0.91 -4.71 7.79
C LEU A 166 -0.01 -3.50 7.57
N TRP A 167 0.49 -2.33 7.92
CA TRP A 167 -0.22 -1.07 7.82
C TRP A 167 -0.01 -0.44 6.45
N GLN A 168 -1.09 0.04 5.82
CA GLN A 168 -1.05 0.64 4.48
C GLN A 168 -1.92 1.91 4.45
N PRO A 169 -1.35 3.09 4.12
CA PRO A 169 -2.05 4.37 4.30
C PRO A 169 -3.41 4.49 3.60
N PHE A 170 -3.58 3.81 2.47
CA PHE A 170 -4.80 3.86 1.65
C PHE A 170 -5.28 2.47 1.25
N LEU A 171 -4.73 1.39 1.81
CA LEU A 171 -5.19 0.04 1.52
C LEU A 171 -5.60 -0.64 2.81
N ARG A 172 -6.30 -1.77 2.69
CA ARG A 172 -6.72 -2.53 3.86
C ARG A 172 -5.52 -3.00 4.65
N HIS A 173 -5.54 -2.78 5.95
CA HIS A 173 -4.49 -3.30 6.80
C HIS A 173 -4.63 -4.82 6.91
N SER A 174 -3.48 -5.51 7.01
CA SER A 174 -3.48 -6.97 7.19
C SER A 174 -2.91 -7.34 8.54
N TYR A 175 -3.57 -8.26 9.21
CA TYR A 175 -3.24 -8.69 10.57
C TYR A 175 -2.88 -10.17 10.58
N PHE A 176 -1.71 -10.47 11.11
CA PHE A 176 -1.17 -11.81 11.25
C PHE A 176 -0.81 -12.09 12.72
N CYS A 177 -0.82 -13.35 13.12
CA CYS A 177 -0.52 -13.73 14.49
C CYS A 177 0.21 -15.08 14.56
N PHE A 178 1.30 -15.10 15.32
CA PHE A 178 2.24 -16.21 15.45
C PHE A 178 2.23 -16.80 16.87
N GLN A 179 2.58 -18.08 16.97
CA GLN A 179 2.75 -18.75 18.27
C GLN A 179 4.14 -18.49 18.87
N GLU A 180 5.15 -18.28 18.02
CA GLU A 180 6.54 -18.13 18.43
C GLU A 180 7.11 -16.77 18.02
N ALA A 181 7.89 -16.16 18.90
CA ALA A 181 8.61 -14.91 18.63
C ALA A 181 9.61 -15.04 17.47
N ALA A 182 10.20 -16.21 17.27
CA ALA A 182 11.17 -16.45 16.20
C ALA A 182 10.51 -16.35 14.82
N GLU A 183 9.35 -16.98 14.63
CA GLU A 183 8.58 -16.92 13.39
C GLU A 183 8.01 -15.52 13.13
N GLN A 184 7.56 -14.81 14.18
CA GLN A 184 7.16 -13.41 14.08
C GLN A 184 8.29 -12.53 13.53
N LYS A 185 9.51 -12.66 14.08
CA LYS A 185 10.69 -11.91 13.64
C LYS A 185 11.12 -12.26 12.22
N LYS A 186 11.07 -13.54 11.86
CA LYS A 186 11.39 -14.01 10.51
C LYS A 186 10.43 -13.44 9.48
N PHE A 187 9.13 -13.48 9.78
CA PHE A 187 8.09 -12.95 8.90
C PHE A 187 8.13 -11.43 8.81
N SER A 188 8.37 -10.71 9.91
CA SER A 188 8.48 -9.25 9.87
C SER A 188 9.69 -8.77 9.07
N ALA A 189 10.83 -9.46 9.19
CA ALA A 189 12.02 -9.20 8.37
C ALA A 189 11.74 -9.45 6.88
N LEU A 190 11.11 -10.59 6.56
CA LEU A 190 10.69 -10.91 5.18
C LEU A 190 9.78 -9.84 4.60
N LEU A 191 8.74 -9.41 5.33
CA LEU A 191 7.83 -8.35 4.87
C LEU A 191 8.57 -7.03 4.66
N THR A 192 9.50 -6.68 5.56
CA THR A 192 10.33 -5.48 5.43
C THR A 192 11.18 -5.54 4.17
N ASP A 193 11.75 -6.71 3.84
CA ASP A 193 12.47 -6.92 2.59
C ASP A 193 11.55 -6.83 1.38
N CYS A 194 10.36 -7.41 1.42
CA CYS A 194 9.37 -7.30 0.34
C CYS A 194 9.00 -5.84 0.07
N ILE A 195 8.72 -5.06 1.12
CA ILE A 195 8.43 -3.62 1.03
C ILE A 195 9.60 -2.89 0.40
N ARG A 196 10.83 -3.16 0.86
CA ARG A 196 12.05 -2.54 0.33
C ARG A 196 12.23 -2.85 -1.15
N HIS A 197 12.00 -4.10 -1.57
CA HIS A 197 12.09 -4.51 -2.96
C HIS A 197 11.03 -3.83 -3.83
N LEU A 198 9.75 -3.88 -3.43
CA LEU A 198 8.66 -3.26 -4.20
C LEU A 198 8.79 -1.74 -4.30
N ASN A 199 9.22 -1.07 -3.23
CA ASN A 199 9.45 0.37 -3.26
C ASN A 199 10.65 0.74 -4.15
N HIS A 200 11.67 -0.12 -4.21
CA HIS A 200 12.87 0.12 -5.01
C HIS A 200 12.66 -0.21 -6.50
N ASP A 201 11.88 -1.24 -6.83
CA ASP A 201 11.65 -1.65 -8.22
C ASP A 201 10.94 -0.55 -9.03
N TYR A 202 10.01 0.18 -8.43
CA TYR A 202 9.39 1.35 -9.08
C TYR A 202 10.41 2.48 -9.35
N THR A 203 11.36 2.68 -8.45
CA THR A 203 12.43 3.69 -8.61
C THR A 203 13.45 3.27 -9.67
N LYS A 204 13.50 1.99 -10.04
CA LYS A 204 14.39 1.41 -11.05
C LYS A 204 13.73 1.11 -12.39
N GLN A 205 12.42 1.32 -12.55
CA GLN A 205 11.83 1.39 -13.88
C GLN A 205 12.37 2.65 -14.56
N MET A 206 13.56 2.53 -15.17
CA MET A 206 14.27 3.51 -16.00
C MET A 206 13.53 3.79 -17.32
N THR A 207 12.22 3.67 -17.30
CA THR A 207 11.37 4.08 -18.41
C THR A 207 11.21 5.59 -18.29
N PHE A 208 11.30 6.29 -19.41
CA PHE A 208 11.15 7.74 -19.40
C PHE A 208 9.73 8.15 -18.96
N GLU A 209 8.75 7.24 -19.09
CA GLU A 209 7.38 7.38 -18.60
C GLU A 209 7.31 7.49 -17.07
N ALA A 210 7.99 6.59 -16.35
CA ALA A 210 8.04 6.63 -14.88
C ALA A 210 8.76 7.89 -14.38
N GLN A 211 9.84 8.29 -15.06
CA GLN A 211 10.54 9.55 -14.76
C GLN A 211 9.63 10.76 -14.99
N ALA A 212 8.94 10.81 -16.13
CA ALA A 212 7.98 11.86 -16.44
C ALA A 212 6.87 11.96 -15.39
N PHE A 213 6.37 10.81 -14.93
CA PHE A 213 5.35 10.74 -13.89
C PHE A 213 5.85 11.30 -12.56
N LEU A 214 7.01 10.87 -12.08
CA LEU A 214 7.59 11.35 -10.82
C LEU A 214 7.88 12.86 -10.84
N GLU A 215 8.45 13.36 -11.93
CA GLU A 215 8.70 14.80 -12.13
C GLU A 215 7.37 15.58 -12.19
N ALA A 216 6.35 15.05 -12.87
CA ALA A 216 5.04 15.68 -12.92
C ALA A 216 4.38 15.74 -11.53
N VAL A 217 4.49 14.68 -10.72
CA VAL A 217 4.00 14.66 -9.33
C VAL A 217 4.73 15.71 -8.50
N GLN A 218 6.05 15.82 -8.66
CA GLN A 218 6.84 16.84 -7.98
C GLN A 218 6.35 18.26 -8.33
N PHE A 219 6.21 18.59 -9.61
CA PHE A 219 5.75 19.92 -10.05
C PHE A 219 4.32 20.22 -9.57
N PHE A 220 3.42 19.24 -9.70
CA PHE A 220 2.04 19.40 -9.25
C PHE A 220 1.92 19.65 -7.74
N ARG A 221 2.83 19.08 -6.94
CA ARG A 221 2.93 19.36 -5.49
C ARG A 221 3.52 20.73 -5.19
N GLN A 222 4.55 21.14 -5.93
CA GLN A 222 5.18 22.44 -5.78
C GLN A 222 4.23 23.60 -6.07
N GLU A 223 3.37 23.47 -7.08
CA GLU A 223 2.32 24.47 -7.37
C GLU A 223 1.36 24.65 -6.19
N LYS A 224 1.08 23.56 -5.45
CA LYS A 224 0.28 23.59 -4.22
C LYS A 224 1.06 24.02 -2.98
N GLY A 225 2.32 24.45 -3.13
CA GLY A 225 3.17 24.90 -2.03
C GLY A 225 3.84 23.78 -1.23
N HIS A 226 3.78 22.53 -1.70
CA HIS A 226 4.40 21.39 -1.02
C HIS A 226 5.78 21.10 -1.63
N TYR A 227 6.83 21.48 -0.91
CA TYR A 227 8.23 21.28 -1.30
C TYR A 227 8.89 20.15 -0.48
N GLY A 228 9.91 19.50 -1.05
CA GLY A 228 10.68 18.44 -0.39
C GLY A 228 10.28 17.02 -0.80
N SER A 229 11.06 16.04 -0.32
CA SER A 229 10.82 14.62 -0.56
C SER A 229 9.48 14.19 0.05
N TRP A 230 8.77 13.30 -0.63
CA TRP A 230 7.48 12.79 -0.19
C TRP A 230 7.58 11.30 0.10
N GLU A 231 7.32 10.92 1.35
CA GLU A 231 7.41 9.53 1.82
C GLU A 231 6.45 8.58 1.05
N MET A 232 5.42 9.12 0.38
CA MET A 232 4.39 8.34 -0.35
C MET A 232 4.60 8.28 -1.87
N THR A 233 5.80 8.55 -2.39
CA THR A 233 6.15 8.22 -3.79
C THR A 233 6.51 6.74 -3.97
N THR A 234 5.98 5.87 -3.12
CA THR A 234 6.31 4.44 -3.06
C THR A 234 5.11 3.63 -3.54
N GLY A 235 5.32 2.78 -4.54
CA GLY A 235 4.24 2.05 -5.22
C GLY A 235 4.12 2.38 -6.70
N ASP A 236 3.13 1.80 -7.38
CA ASP A 236 2.85 2.08 -8.80
C ASP A 236 2.23 3.46 -9.06
N GLU A 237 2.10 3.87 -10.32
CA GLU A 237 1.49 5.16 -10.73
C GLU A 237 0.09 5.37 -10.13
N ILE A 238 -0.68 4.28 -10.02
CA ILE A 238 -2.04 4.29 -9.47
C ILE A 238 -1.99 4.57 -7.97
N GLN A 239 -1.10 3.90 -7.24
CA GLN A 239 -0.88 4.09 -5.81
C GLN A 239 -0.41 5.50 -5.50
N VAL A 240 0.55 6.04 -6.26
CA VAL A 240 1.03 7.42 -6.07
C VAL A 240 -0.06 8.44 -6.40
N THR A 241 -0.83 8.23 -7.47
CA THR A 241 -1.96 9.12 -7.83
C THR A 241 -3.07 9.05 -6.77
N SER A 242 -3.36 7.87 -6.25
CA SER A 242 -4.32 7.69 -5.16
C SER A 242 -3.84 8.39 -3.89
N ALA A 243 -2.56 8.28 -3.54
CA ALA A 243 -1.97 8.95 -2.39
C ALA A 243 -2.05 10.48 -2.52
N GLN A 244 -1.89 11.02 -3.72
CA GLN A 244 -2.02 12.45 -3.99
C GLN A 244 -3.48 12.92 -3.84
N ASN A 245 -4.45 12.12 -4.28
CA ASN A 245 -5.87 12.40 -4.13
C ASN A 245 -6.29 12.40 -2.64
N PHE A 246 -5.94 11.34 -1.91
CA PHE A 246 -6.35 11.17 -0.53
C PHE A 246 -5.54 12.02 0.46
N GLY A 247 -4.27 12.32 0.18
CA GLY A 247 -3.48 13.28 0.97
C GLY A 247 -4.01 14.71 0.90
N SER A 248 -4.79 15.05 -0.13
CA SER A 248 -5.49 16.35 -0.26
C SER A 248 -6.88 16.39 0.38
N CYS A 249 -7.42 15.23 0.77
CA CYS A 249 -8.71 15.11 1.45
C CYS A 249 -8.49 15.05 2.98
N SER A 250 -8.39 16.20 3.63
CA SER A 250 -8.57 16.27 5.09
C SER A 250 -10.00 15.87 5.45
N LEU A 251 -10.20 14.63 5.89
CA LEU A 251 -11.47 14.15 6.44
C LEU A 251 -11.65 14.75 7.84
N SER A 252 -12.32 15.91 7.89
CA SER A 252 -12.70 16.59 9.13
C SER A 252 -13.84 15.86 9.85
N GLY A 253 -13.64 15.57 11.15
CA GLY A 253 -14.72 15.43 12.13
C GLY A 253 -15.33 14.04 12.34
N GLN A 254 -14.58 13.09 12.91
CA GLN A 254 -15.09 11.90 13.63
C GLN A 254 -13.94 11.05 14.20
N THR A 255 -14.19 10.28 15.26
CA THR A 255 -13.18 9.57 16.06
C THR A 255 -12.36 8.52 15.28
N ASN A 256 -11.11 8.32 15.69
CA ASN A 256 -10.09 7.44 15.08
C ASN A 256 -10.57 6.03 14.70
N LYS A 257 -11.39 5.41 15.55
CA LYS A 257 -11.88 4.03 15.34
C LYS A 257 -12.91 3.91 14.21
N GLN A 258 -13.63 4.99 13.87
CA GLN A 258 -14.57 5.00 12.75
C GLN A 258 -13.91 5.44 11.45
N LYS A 259 -12.79 6.19 11.50
CA LYS A 259 -12.08 6.68 10.31
C LYS A 259 -11.29 5.60 9.58
N VAL A 260 -10.58 4.71 10.29
CA VAL A 260 -9.80 3.63 9.65
C VAL A 260 -10.74 2.71 8.86
N THR A 261 -11.82 2.23 9.48
CA THR A 261 -12.81 1.38 8.81
C THR A 261 -13.56 2.11 7.68
N ARG A 262 -13.78 3.43 7.80
CA ARG A 262 -14.41 4.27 6.76
C ARG A 262 -13.50 4.56 5.58
N MET A 263 -12.21 4.75 5.81
CA MET A 263 -11.24 4.97 4.75
C MET A 263 -10.95 3.65 4.04
N GLU A 264 -10.89 2.54 4.77
CA GLU A 264 -10.84 1.19 4.21
C GLU A 264 -12.06 0.90 3.34
N ASP A 265 -13.28 1.21 3.78
CA ASP A 265 -14.50 1.09 2.95
C ASP A 265 -14.55 2.11 1.78
N GLY A 266 -14.03 3.32 1.99
CA GLY A 266 -13.86 4.40 1.01
C GLY A 266 -12.98 3.99 -0.15
N VAL A 267 -11.83 3.43 0.19
CA VAL A 267 -10.82 3.05 -0.77
C VAL A 267 -11.16 1.68 -1.39
N ARG A 268 -11.80 0.76 -0.66
CA ARG A 268 -12.42 -0.48 -1.20
C ARG A 268 -13.36 -0.21 -2.38
N LYS A 269 -14.18 0.84 -2.28
CA LYS A 269 -15.16 1.20 -3.32
C LYS A 269 -14.61 2.17 -4.36
N ALA A 270 -13.60 2.98 -4.03
CA ALA A 270 -13.02 3.96 -4.95
C ALA A 270 -11.92 3.39 -5.86
N ILE A 271 -11.10 2.42 -5.41
CA ILE A 271 -10.04 1.83 -6.26
C ILE A 271 -10.59 1.17 -7.53
N PRO A 272 -11.68 0.37 -7.50
CA PRO A 272 -12.27 -0.16 -8.73
C PRO A 272 -12.97 0.91 -9.59
N LEU A 273 -13.11 2.15 -9.10
CA LEU A 273 -13.68 3.28 -9.84
C LEU A 273 -12.60 4.22 -10.40
N ILE A 274 -11.32 3.94 -10.12
CA ILE A 274 -10.14 4.65 -10.64
C ILE A 274 -9.50 3.86 -11.80
N VAL A 275 -9.91 2.60 -12.00
CA VAL A 275 -9.56 1.75 -13.16
C VAL A 275 -10.64 1.86 -14.24
#